data_AF-A0A1Y5QCB5-F1
#
_entry.id   AF-A0A1Y5QCB5-F1
#
_cell.length_a   1.000
_cell.length_b   1.000
_cell.length_c   1.000
_cell.angle_alpha   90.00
_cell.angle_beta   90.00
_cell.angle_gamma   90.00
#
_symmetry.space_group_name_H-M   'P 1'
#
loop_
_entity.id
_entity.type
_entity.pdbx_description
1 polymer ?
#
loop_
_entity_poly.entity_id
_entity_poly.type
_entity_poly.pdbx_seq_one_letter_code
_entity_poly.pdbx_strand_id
1 'polypeptide(L)'
;MSAITLPVEESFATGRHDKTLVLLVCAGWIWAGLYAGATATPSEVSATPHRTVTTRRGSLQLGAGRYAMSTRSLQRAARWLSRQGITVREA
;
A
#
# COMPACT_ATOMS: atom_id res chain seq x y z
N MET A 1 2.51 22.51 10.04
CA MET A 1 2.17 21.17 9.52
C MET A 1 1.29 21.37 8.30
N SER A 2 1.76 21.07 7.09
CA SER A 2 0.93 21.18 5.88
C SER A 2 -0.18 20.12 5.95
N ALA A 3 -1.43 20.54 5.75
CA ALA A 3 -2.56 19.62 5.68
C ALA A 3 -2.39 18.73 4.44
N ILE A 4 -2.46 17.41 4.63
CA ILE A 4 -2.46 16.46 3.52
C ILE A 4 -3.80 16.59 2.81
N THR A 5 -3.79 16.97 1.54
CA THR A 5 -5.01 16.99 0.73
C THR A 5 -5.31 15.55 0.33
N LEU A 6 -6.45 15.02 0.79
CA LEU A 6 -6.87 13.65 0.52
C LEU A 6 -7.93 13.63 -0.60
N PRO A 7 -7.99 12.58 -1.43
CA PRO A 7 -7.16 11.38 -1.35
C PRO A 7 -5.75 11.57 -1.94
N VAL A 8 -4.79 10.80 -1.43
CA VAL A 8 -3.43 10.70 -2.01
C VAL A 8 -3.17 9.28 -2.49
N GLU A 9 -2.56 9.18 -3.67
CA GLU A 9 -2.24 7.91 -4.32
C GLU A 9 -0.74 7.79 -4.57
N GLU A 10 -0.21 6.57 -4.48
CA GLU A 10 1.13 6.24 -4.96
C GLU A 10 1.19 4.80 -5.46
N SER A 11 2.00 4.59 -6.51
CA SER A 11 2.25 3.29 -7.12
C SER A 11 3.63 2.75 -6.74
N PHE A 12 3.69 1.47 -6.39
CA PHE A 12 4.92 0.78 -6.01
C PHE A 12 5.11 -0.49 -6.85
N ALA A 13 6.19 -0.52 -7.64
CA ALA A 13 6.63 -1.77 -8.25
C ALA A 13 6.89 -2.80 -7.15
N THR A 14 6.24 -3.96 -7.19
CA THR A 14 6.40 -4.99 -6.16
C THR A 14 7.74 -5.70 -6.27
N GLY A 15 8.43 -5.61 -7.41
CA GLY A 15 9.62 -6.40 -7.71
C GLY A 15 9.32 -7.87 -7.98
N ARG A 16 8.06 -8.20 -8.31
CA ARG A 16 7.61 -9.55 -8.67
C ARG A 16 6.77 -9.50 -9.94
N HIS A 17 7.17 -10.23 -10.98
CA HIS A 17 6.36 -10.54 -12.18
C HIS A 17 5.55 -9.35 -12.73
N ASP A 18 6.19 -8.19 -12.90
CA ASP A 18 5.55 -6.95 -13.40
C ASP A 18 4.27 -6.53 -12.65
N LYS A 19 4.18 -6.88 -11.37
CA LYS A 19 3.08 -6.45 -10.51
C LYS A 19 3.37 -5.10 -9.87
N THR A 20 2.37 -4.23 -9.88
CA THR A 20 2.39 -2.92 -9.22
C THR A 20 1.32 -2.87 -8.16
N LEU A 21 1.70 -2.47 -6.95
CA LEU A 21 0.78 -2.19 -5.87
C LEU A 21 0.45 -0.70 -5.87
N VAL A 22 -0.82 -0.37 -6.05
CA VAL A 22 -1.35 0.99 -5.90
C VAL A 22 -1.95 1.13 -4.52
N LEU A 23 -1.58 2.18 -3.81
CA LEU A 23 -2.14 2.53 -2.50
C LEU A 23 -2.83 3.89 -2.59
N LEU A 24 -4.06 3.95 -2.11
CA LEU A 24 -4.84 5.18 -2.02
C LEU A 24 -5.20 5.42 -0.54
N VAL A 25 -4.80 6.55 0.01
CA VAL A 25 -5.14 6.96 1.38
C VAL A 25 -6.24 8.02 1.30
N CYS A 26 -7.39 7.72 1.91
CA CYS A 26 -8.55 8.60 2.02
C CYS A 26 -8.68 9.12 3.46
N ALA A 27 -9.61 10.05 3.69
CA ALA A 27 -9.83 10.68 5.01
C ALA A 27 -10.10 9.69 6.16
N GLY A 28 -10.72 8.54 5.86
CA GLY A 28 -11.10 7.55 6.88
C GLY A 28 -10.78 6.10 6.53
N TRP A 29 -10.12 5.84 5.40
CA TRP A 29 -9.86 4.48 4.95
C TRP A 29 -8.68 4.43 3.98
N ILE A 30 -8.12 3.24 3.79
CA ILE A 30 -7.03 2.97 2.86
C ILE A 30 -7.51 1.91 1.88
N TRP A 31 -7.22 2.12 0.61
CA TRP A 31 -7.41 1.15 -0.46
C TRP A 31 -6.05 0.64 -0.95
N ALA A 32 -6.02 -0.63 -1.35
CA ALA A 32 -4.91 -1.22 -2.05
C ALA A 32 -5.43 -2.04 -3.24
N GLY A 33 -4.76 -1.90 -4.38
CA GLY A 33 -5.00 -2.70 -5.56
C GLY A 33 -3.70 -3.20 -6.17
N LEU A 34 -3.67 -4.49 -6.49
CA LEU A 34 -2.55 -5.13 -7.16
C LEU A 34 -2.86 -5.27 -8.65
N TYR A 35 -2.06 -4.64 -9.49
CA TYR A 35 -2.19 -4.68 -10.94
C TYR A 35 -1.08 -5.53 -11.54
N ALA A 36 -1.38 -6.24 -12.63
CA ALA A 36 -0.42 -7.01 -13.40
C ALA A 36 -0.20 -6.34 -14.76
N GLY A 37 1.06 -6.02 -15.10
CA GLY A 37 1.42 -5.43 -16.39
C GLY A 37 0.63 -4.14 -16.70
N ALA A 38 0.16 -4.01 -17.94
CA ALA A 38 -0.58 -2.85 -18.44
C ALA A 38 -2.12 -2.96 -18.29
N THR A 39 -2.61 -3.77 -17.34
CA THR A 39 -4.05 -3.95 -17.13
C THR A 39 -4.66 -2.81 -16.34
N ALA A 40 -5.87 -2.37 -16.72
CA ALA A 40 -6.62 -1.33 -16.00
C ALA A 40 -7.43 -1.88 -14.81
N THR A 41 -7.43 -3.20 -14.60
CA THR A 41 -8.23 -3.87 -13.56
C THR A 41 -7.31 -4.55 -12.55
N PRO A 42 -7.47 -4.29 -11.24
CA PRO A 42 -6.66 -4.94 -10.23
C PRO A 42 -7.03 -6.43 -10.10
N SER A 43 -6.03 -7.30 -9.99
CA SER A 43 -6.20 -8.73 -9.75
C SER A 43 -6.53 -9.05 -8.28
N GLU A 44 -6.09 -8.19 -7.36
CA GLU A 44 -6.38 -8.29 -5.93
C GLU A 44 -6.69 -6.90 -5.39
N VAL A 45 -7.70 -6.81 -4.51
CA VAL A 45 -8.13 -5.55 -3.91
C VAL A 45 -8.36 -5.77 -2.42
N SER A 46 -8.00 -4.77 -1.61
CA SER A 46 -8.38 -4.72 -0.20
C SER A 46 -8.57 -3.29 0.24
N ALA A 47 -9.50 -3.09 1.17
CA ALA A 47 -9.74 -1.81 1.80
C ALA A 47 -9.85 -2.00 3.31
N THR A 48 -9.47 -0.97 4.07
CA THR A 48 -9.61 -0.98 5.52
C THR A 48 -9.87 0.42 6.06
N PRO A 49 -10.78 0.59 7.04
CA PRO A 49 -10.90 1.85 7.77
C PRO A 49 -9.74 2.04 8.78
N HIS A 50 -8.99 0.97 9.08
CA HIS A 50 -7.90 1.04 10.03
C HIS A 50 -6.72 1.82 9.46
N ARG A 51 -6.29 2.88 10.15
CA ARG A 51 -5.07 3.64 9.83
C ARG A 51 -3.79 2.93 10.28
N THR A 52 -3.78 1.61 10.22
CA THR A 52 -2.62 0.79 10.56
C THR A 52 -2.40 -0.27 9.49
N VAL A 53 -1.16 -0.42 9.06
CA VAL A 53 -0.71 -1.48 8.17
C VAL A 53 0.38 -2.28 8.85
N THR A 54 0.53 -3.53 8.47
CA THR A 54 1.56 -4.41 9.03
C THR A 54 2.53 -4.82 7.92
N THR A 55 3.83 -4.72 8.16
CA THR A 55 4.85 -5.26 7.26
C THR A 55 5.43 -6.52 7.87
N ARG A 56 5.42 -7.63 7.10
CA ARG A 56 5.94 -8.93 7.56
C ARG A 56 6.63 -9.68 6.43
N ARG A 57 7.88 -10.11 6.62
CA ARG A 57 8.65 -11.01 5.73
C ARG A 57 8.49 -10.69 4.22
N GLY A 58 8.72 -9.45 3.81
CA GLY A 58 8.60 -9.06 2.40
C GLY A 58 7.14 -8.97 1.91
N SER A 59 6.21 -8.66 2.79
CA SER A 59 4.82 -8.37 2.42
C SER A 59 4.24 -7.19 3.20
N LEU A 60 3.38 -6.43 2.54
CA LEU A 60 2.53 -5.41 3.14
C LEU A 60 1.16 -6.03 3.40
N GLN A 61 0.65 -5.90 4.63
CA GLN A 61 -0.69 -6.31 5.02
C GLN A 61 -1.57 -5.10 5.28
N LEU A 62 -2.75 -5.11 4.68
CA LEU A 62 -3.75 -4.05 4.77
C LEU A 62 -5.13 -4.71 4.83
N GLY A 63 -5.79 -4.58 5.98
CA GLY A 63 -7.04 -5.32 6.23
C GLY A 63 -6.81 -6.83 6.04
N ALA A 64 -7.63 -7.47 5.22
CA ALA A 64 -7.48 -8.88 4.84
C ALA A 64 -6.45 -9.11 3.71
N GLY A 65 -5.96 -8.05 3.06
CA GLY A 65 -5.02 -8.13 1.95
C GLY A 65 -3.59 -8.37 2.39
N ARG A 66 -2.85 -9.16 1.61
CA ARG A 66 -1.40 -9.37 1.78
C ARG A 66 -0.70 -9.29 0.43
N TYR A 67 0.13 -8.27 0.27
CA TYR A 67 0.83 -7.99 -0.97
C TYR A 67 2.31 -8.31 -0.84
N ALA A 68 2.79 -9.31 -1.57
CA ALA A 68 4.20 -9.66 -1.60
C ALA A 68 5.01 -8.60 -2.34
N MET A 69 6.10 -8.14 -1.75
CA MET A 69 6.95 -7.07 -2.26
C MET A 69 8.43 -7.38 -2.01
N SER A 70 9.32 -6.83 -2.82
CA SER A 70 10.74 -6.76 -2.50
C SER A 70 10.96 -5.92 -1.24
N THR A 71 12.03 -6.17 -0.51
CA THR A 71 12.37 -5.39 0.71
C THR A 71 12.45 -3.89 0.42
N ARG A 72 13.05 -3.51 -0.71
CA ARG A 72 13.19 -2.09 -1.10
C ARG A 72 11.83 -1.45 -1.38
N SER A 73 10.97 -2.14 -2.11
CA SER A 73 9.61 -1.65 -2.40
C SER A 73 8.75 -1.57 -1.14
N LEU A 74 8.87 -2.56 -0.25
CA LEU A 74 8.18 -2.58 1.04
C LEU A 74 8.61 -1.40 1.93
N GLN A 75 9.91 -1.13 2.03
CA GLN A 75 10.43 0.02 2.77
C GLN A 75 9.96 1.36 2.18
N ARG A 76 9.93 1.48 0.84
CA ARG A 76 9.42 2.68 0.17
C ARG A 76 7.94 2.89 0.46
N ALA A 77 7.13 1.84 0.37
CA ALA A 77 5.70 1.87 0.68
C ALA A 77 5.44 2.22 2.15
N ALA A 78 6.14 1.57 3.08
CA ALA A 78 6.06 1.87 4.51
C ALA A 78 6.39 3.33 4.84
N ARG A 79 7.49 3.86 4.28
CA ARG A 79 7.87 5.27 4.46
C ARG A 79 6.83 6.23 3.89
N TRP A 80 6.27 5.92 2.72
CA TRP A 80 5.21 6.74 2.13
C TRP A 80 3.94 6.73 3.00
N LEU A 81 3.47 5.56 3.44
CA LEU A 81 2.31 5.41 4.33
C LEU A 81 2.50 6.18 5.64
N SER A 82 3.67 6.07 6.25
CA SER A 82 4.02 6.83 7.47
C SER A 82 3.93 8.34 7.26
N ARG A 83 4.38 8.86 6.09
CA ARG A 83 4.22 10.28 5.74
C ARG A 83 2.75 10.69 5.57
N GLN A 84 1.86 9.77 5.19
CA GLN A 84 0.42 10.02 5.13
C GLN A 84 -0.28 9.87 6.50
N GLY A 85 0.48 9.71 7.58
CA GLY A 85 -0.04 9.54 8.94
C GLY A 85 -0.66 8.16 9.18
N ILE A 86 -0.30 7.15 8.38
CA ILE A 86 -0.68 5.76 8.62
C ILE A 86 0.36 5.11 9.53
N THR A 87 -0.09 4.42 10.58
CA THR A 87 0.79 3.66 11.46
C THR A 87 1.29 2.41 10.74
N VAL A 88 2.61 2.24 10.62
CA VAL A 88 3.22 1.02 10.10
C VAL A 88 3.75 0.20 11.27
N ARG A 89 3.32 -1.06 11.37
CA ARG A 89 3.79 -2.00 12.38
C ARG A 89 4.66 -3.08 11.73
N GLU A 90 5.82 -3.33 12.30
CA GLU A 90 6.63 -4.50 11.93
C GLU A 90 6.19 -5.69 12.78
N ALA A 91 6.04 -6.85 12.15
CA ALA A 91 5.58 -8.10 12.78
C ALA A 91 6.50 -9.28 12.48
#